data_AF-A0A7W8BQN9-F1
#
_entry.id   AF-A0A7W8BQN9-F1
#
_cell.length_a   1.000
_cell.length_b   1.000
_cell.length_c   1.000
_cell.angle_alpha   90.00
_cell.angle_beta   90.00
_cell.angle_gamma   90.00
#
_symmetry.space_group_name_H-M   'P 1'
#
loop_
_entity.id
_entity.type
_entity.pdbx_description
1 polymer ?
#
loop_
_entity_poly.entity_id
_entity_poly.type
_entity_poly.pdbx_seq_one_letter_code
_entity_poly.pdbx_strand_id
1 'polypeptide(L)'
;MAFSVTVRNDSESTIDLTMVSLSCPDGADEIFDTDAGFDGTPDTHLLPGKSQTWEVACVFPKTARSAQIEITPTDTSGSGWYRTAIFTGQVR
;
A
#
# COMPACT_ATOMS: atom_id res chain seq x y z
N MET A 1 6.70 -12.32 -1.85
CA MET A 1 7.46 -11.45 -0.94
C MET A 1 6.47 -10.79 -0.02
N ALA A 2 6.72 -10.81 1.29
CA ALA A 2 5.94 -10.06 2.26
C ALA A 2 6.69 -8.79 2.68
N PHE A 3 5.96 -7.73 2.98
CA PHE A 3 6.49 -6.45 3.43
C PHE A 3 5.44 -5.68 4.23
N SER A 4 5.90 -4.85 5.16
CA SER A 4 5.03 -3.97 5.94
C SER A 4 4.87 -2.62 5.25
N VAL A 5 3.66 -2.09 5.26
CA VAL A 5 3.36 -0.72 4.84
C VAL A 5 3.06 0.10 6.09
N THR A 6 3.72 1.25 6.26
CA THR A 6 3.41 2.21 7.31
C THR A 6 2.97 3.53 6.71
N VAL A 7 1.75 3.96 7.05
CA VAL A 7 1.24 5.29 6.73
C VAL A 7 1.21 6.12 8.00
N ARG A 8 1.72 7.35 7.91
CA ARG A 8 1.69 8.35 8.97
C ARG A 8 0.89 9.56 8.51
N ASN A 9 -0.09 9.97 9.31
CA ASN A 9 -0.89 11.16 9.04
C ASN A 9 -0.26 12.37 9.74
N ASP A 10 0.57 13.13 9.03
CA ASP A 10 1.13 14.41 9.50
C ASP A 10 0.27 15.62 9.08
N SER A 11 -0.96 15.40 8.59
CA SER A 11 -1.90 16.47 8.28
C SER A 11 -2.74 16.87 9.50
N GLU A 12 -3.54 17.93 9.36
CA GLU A 12 -4.47 18.39 10.39
C GLU A 12 -5.84 17.69 10.33
N SER A 13 -6.10 16.88 9.31
CA SER A 13 -7.39 16.22 9.06
C SER A 13 -7.29 14.70 9.17
N THR A 14 -8.40 14.04 9.50
CA THR A 14 -8.47 12.58 9.45
C THR A 14 -8.33 12.08 8.01
N ILE A 15 -7.53 11.04 7.80
CA ILE A 15 -7.38 10.36 6.51
C ILE A 15 -8.19 9.06 6.54
N ASP A 16 -9.03 8.83 5.54
CA ASP A 16 -9.66 7.54 5.33
C ASP A 16 -8.66 6.60 4.64
N LEU A 17 -8.30 5.47 5.28
CA LEU A 17 -7.38 4.50 4.69
C LEU A 17 -8.08 3.52 3.73
N THR A 18 -9.41 3.43 3.73
CA THR A 18 -10.16 2.68 2.69
C THR A 18 -9.94 3.24 1.29
N MET A 19 -9.54 4.51 1.25
CA MET A 19 -9.24 5.28 0.07
C MET A 19 -7.82 5.04 -0.46
N VAL A 20 -6.98 4.26 0.23
CA VAL A 20 -5.63 3.92 -0.22
C VAL A 20 -5.69 2.60 -1.00
N SER A 21 -5.04 2.56 -2.14
CA SER A 21 -4.80 1.32 -2.88
C SER A 21 -3.32 1.00 -2.94
N LEU A 22 -3.03 -0.30 -2.97
CA LEU A 22 -1.70 -0.83 -3.21
C LEU A 22 -1.71 -1.59 -4.54
N SER A 23 -0.68 -1.39 -5.34
CA SER A 23 -0.44 -2.19 -6.55
C SER A 23 0.87 -2.94 -6.42
N CYS A 24 0.80 -4.26 -6.62
CA CYS A 24 1.95 -5.08 -6.96
C CYS A 24 2.40 -4.75 -8.41
N PRO A 25 3.66 -5.03 -8.78
CA PRO A 25 4.17 -4.73 -10.12
C PRO A 25 3.54 -5.62 -11.20
N ASP A 26 3.71 -5.23 -12.46
CA ASP A 26 3.15 -5.94 -13.61
C ASP A 26 3.53 -7.44 -13.61
N GLY A 27 2.51 -8.30 -13.73
CA GLY A 27 2.62 -9.76 -13.62
C GLY A 27 2.75 -10.30 -12.20
N ALA A 28 2.58 -9.49 -11.16
CA ALA A 28 2.50 -9.92 -9.77
C ALA A 28 1.11 -9.67 -9.18
N ASP A 29 0.62 -10.64 -8.40
CA ASP A 29 -0.67 -10.58 -7.73
C ASP A 29 -0.49 -10.34 -6.23
N GLU A 30 -1.35 -9.51 -5.64
CA GLU A 30 -1.45 -9.38 -4.18
C GLU A 30 -2.01 -10.67 -3.57
N ILE A 31 -1.46 -11.08 -2.43
CA ILE A 31 -1.92 -12.22 -1.66
C ILE A 31 -2.90 -11.71 -0.60
N PHE A 32 -4.11 -12.26 -0.61
CA PHE A 32 -5.08 -12.08 0.46
C PHE A 32 -5.19 -13.38 1.24
N ASP A 33 -4.60 -13.41 2.43
CA ASP A 33 -4.59 -14.54 3.35
C ASP A 33 -4.70 -14.01 4.79
N THR A 34 -5.93 -13.91 5.27
CA THR A 34 -6.26 -13.41 6.62
C THR A 34 -5.66 -14.27 7.72
N ASP A 35 -5.52 -15.58 7.52
CA ASP A 35 -4.91 -16.46 8.52
C ASP A 35 -3.40 -16.18 8.65
N ALA A 36 -2.77 -15.73 7.57
CA ALA A 36 -1.38 -15.27 7.55
C ALA A 36 -1.20 -13.77 7.86
N GLY A 37 -2.31 -13.03 8.08
CA GLY A 37 -2.30 -11.58 8.36
C GLY A 37 -2.14 -10.67 7.15
N PHE A 38 -2.37 -11.18 5.93
CA PHE A 38 -2.36 -10.41 4.68
C PHE A 38 -3.79 -10.03 4.32
N ASP A 39 -4.35 -9.07 5.06
CA ASP A 39 -5.74 -8.60 4.91
C ASP A 39 -5.89 -7.50 3.85
N GLY A 40 -4.79 -7.08 3.23
CA GLY A 40 -4.74 -5.93 2.33
C GLY A 40 -4.76 -4.60 3.08
N THR A 41 -5.23 -3.55 2.41
CA THR A 41 -5.28 -2.20 3.01
C THR A 41 -6.36 -2.13 4.11
N PRO A 42 -6.06 -1.58 5.30
CA PRO A 42 -7.00 -1.57 6.42
C PRO A 42 -8.21 -0.67 6.18
N ASP A 43 -9.39 -1.18 6.54
CA ASP A 43 -10.64 -0.41 6.60
C ASP A 43 -10.69 0.40 7.90
N THR A 44 -10.05 1.58 7.89
CA THR A 44 -10.01 2.46 9.07
C THR A 44 -9.74 3.92 8.72
N HIS A 45 -9.92 4.78 9.72
CA HIS A 45 -9.63 6.21 9.64
C HIS A 45 -8.40 6.55 10.49
N LEU A 46 -7.38 7.13 9.87
CA LEU A 46 -6.15 7.53 10.53
C LEU A 46 -6.22 8.98 11.01
N LEU A 47 -6.24 9.17 12.33
CA LEU A 47 -6.28 10.49 12.96
C LEU A 47 -4.96 11.28 12.79
N PRO A 48 -4.99 12.61 12.87
CA PRO A 48 -3.79 13.46 12.89
C PRO A 48 -2.74 13.00 13.90
N GLY A 49 -1.47 12.99 13.48
CA GLY A 49 -0.31 12.60 14.28
C GLY A 49 -0.21 11.11 14.59
N LYS A 50 -1.07 10.26 13.99
CA LYS A 50 -1.03 8.80 14.17
C LYS A 50 -0.38 8.12 12.98
N SER A 51 0.07 6.89 13.23
CA SER A 51 0.57 5.97 12.20
C SER A 51 -0.18 4.66 12.29
N GLN A 52 -0.37 4.02 11.15
CA GLN A 52 -0.88 2.66 11.02
C GLN A 52 0.09 1.84 10.19
N THR A 53 0.33 0.61 10.63
CA THR A 53 1.14 -0.38 9.91
C THR A 53 0.32 -1.63 9.64
N TRP A 54 0.47 -2.23 8.46
CA TRP A 54 -0.11 -3.51 8.11
C TRP A 54 0.83 -4.32 7.21
N GLU A 55 0.62 -5.63 7.16
CA GLU A 55 1.38 -6.55 6.33
C GLU A 55 0.71 -6.76 4.98
N VAL A 56 1.53 -6.85 3.94
CA VAL A 56 1.11 -7.08 2.56
C VAL A 56 2.05 -8.11 1.95
N ALA A 57 1.55 -8.91 1.02
CA ALA A 57 2.38 -9.80 0.25
C ALA A 57 2.01 -9.79 -1.24
N CYS A 58 3.02 -9.84 -2.11
CA CYS A 58 2.86 -10.00 -3.55
C CYS A 58 3.55 -11.29 -4.01
N VAL A 59 2.92 -12.03 -4.92
CA VAL A 59 3.53 -13.15 -5.66
C VAL A 59 4.23 -12.61 -6.88
N PHE A 60 5.55 -12.77 -6.93
CA PHE A 60 6.35 -12.36 -8.08
C PHE A 60 6.61 -13.56 -9.02
N PRO A 61 6.67 -13.34 -10.34
CA PRO A 61 7.21 -14.32 -11.27
C PRO A 61 8.63 -14.73 -10.85
N LYS A 62 9.00 -16.02 -10.98
CA LYS A 62 10.36 -16.50 -10.67
C LYS A 62 11.45 -15.82 -11.53
N THR A 63 11.06 -15.26 -12.66
CA THR A 63 11.91 -14.51 -13.58
C THR A 63 12.07 -13.04 -13.20
N ALA A 64 11.30 -12.53 -12.24
CA ALA A 64 11.40 -11.15 -11.79
C ALA A 64 12.81 -10.85 -11.26
N ARG A 65 13.27 -9.62 -11.53
CA ARG A 65 14.57 -9.09 -11.08
C ARG A 65 14.43 -7.78 -10.32
N SER A 66 13.31 -7.09 -10.55
CA SER A 66 12.93 -5.88 -9.85
C SER A 66 11.48 -5.96 -9.39
N ALA A 67 11.19 -5.25 -8.32
CA ALA A 67 9.85 -4.97 -7.84
C ALA A 67 9.59 -3.47 -7.88
N GLN A 68 8.36 -3.10 -8.19
CA GLN A 68 7.82 -1.76 -8.02
C GLN A 68 6.50 -1.90 -7.25
N ILE A 69 6.45 -1.32 -6.06
CA ILE A 69 5.25 -1.25 -5.24
C ILE A 69 4.75 0.19 -5.29
N GLU A 70 3.48 0.34 -5.61
CA GLU A 70 2.82 1.63 -5.68
C GLU A 70 1.76 1.73 -4.59
N ILE A 71 1.78 2.84 -3.85
CA ILE A 71 0.75 3.17 -2.86
C ILE A 71 0.07 4.44 -3.34
N THR A 72 -1.19 4.32 -3.71
CA THR A 72 -1.95 5.38 -4.37
C THR A 72 -3.15 5.76 -3.52
N PRO A 73 -3.20 7.00 -2.99
CA PRO A 73 -4.46 7.55 -2.50
C PRO A 73 -5.41 7.71 -3.68
N THR A 74 -6.61 7.17 -3.56
CA THR A 74 -7.68 7.34 -4.54
C THR A 74 -8.19 8.79 -4.45
N ASP A 75 -8.33 9.46 -5.58
CA ASP A 75 -8.79 10.85 -5.61
C ASP A 75 -10.28 10.93 -5.23
N THR A 76 -10.61 11.43 -4.03
CA THR A 76 -11.99 11.76 -3.63
C THR A 76 -12.38 13.21 -3.87
N SER A 77 -11.43 14.10 -4.18
CA SER A 77 -11.68 15.55 -4.16
C SER A 77 -11.64 16.21 -5.54
N GLY A 78 -11.32 15.46 -6.60
CA GLY A 78 -11.27 15.96 -7.98
C GLY A 78 -10.22 17.04 -8.20
N SER A 79 -9.29 17.19 -7.26
CA SER A 79 -8.29 18.25 -7.22
C SER A 79 -6.93 17.79 -7.73
N GLY A 80 -6.77 16.50 -8.04
CA GLY A 80 -5.68 15.94 -8.85
C GLY A 80 -4.27 16.04 -8.25
N TRP A 81 -4.12 16.39 -6.96
CA TRP A 81 -2.80 16.60 -6.33
C TRP A 81 -2.29 15.45 -5.47
N TYR A 82 -3.03 14.34 -5.35
CA TYR A 82 -2.51 13.15 -4.67
C TYR A 82 -1.35 12.56 -5.46
N ARG A 83 -0.25 12.26 -4.77
CA ARG A 83 0.93 11.65 -5.36
C ARG A 83 1.01 10.20 -4.94
N THR A 84 1.09 9.30 -5.92
CA THR A 84 1.47 7.91 -5.69
C THR A 84 2.88 7.86 -5.12
N ALA A 85 3.03 7.14 -4.01
CA ALA A 85 4.34 6.78 -3.50
C ALA A 85 4.81 5.52 -4.24
N ILE A 86 5.97 5.60 -4.89
CA ILE A 86 6.55 4.50 -5.69
C ILE A 86 7.82 4.00 -5.00
N PHE A 87 7.86 2.71 -4.68
CA PHE A 87 9.01 2.04 -4.08
C PHE A 87 9.55 1.02 -5.07
N THR A 88 10.81 1.16 -5.48
CA THR A 88 11.46 0.20 -6.39
C THR A 88 12.65 -0.48 -5.71
N GLY A 89 12.89 -1.73 -6.08
CA GLY A 89 13.98 -2.51 -5.53
C GLY A 89 14.33 -3.71 -6.40
N GLN A 90 15.51 -4.29 -6.16
CA GLN A 90 15.90 -5.56 -6.79
C GLN A 90 15.34 -6.72 -5.96
N VAL A 91 14.80 -7.73 -6.64
CA VAL A 91 14.38 -8.99 -6.02
C VAL A 91 15.33 -10.10 -6.46
N ARG A 92 15.79 -10.91 -5.51
CA ARG A 92 16.74 -12.01 -5.72
C ARG A 92 16.10 -13.36 -5.41
#